data_AF-A0A433A1V7-F1
#
_entry.id   AF-A0A433A1V7-F1
#
_cell.length_a   1.000
_cell.length_b   1.000
_cell.length_c   1.000
_cell.angle_alpha   90.00
_cell.angle_beta   90.00
_cell.angle_gamma   90.00
#
_symmetry.space_group_name_H-M   'P 1'
#
loop_
_entity.id
_entity.type
_entity.pdbx_description
1 polymer ?
#
loop_
_entity_poly.entity_id
_entity_poly.type
_entity_poly.pdbx_seq_one_letter_code
_entity_poly.pdbx_strand_id
1 'polypeptide(L)'
;MDTVDMYETTTGTWSKSGTNGPTPSSRCGHTALLSSDGINVIVFGGTILNAGITNELWTLNTSTFQWASPPFTGYPPSAGLYGANGKA
;
A
#
# COMPACT_ATOMS: atom_id res chain seq x y z
N MET A 1 -4.48 3.59 -8.74
CA MET A 1 -4.20 4.69 -7.78
C MET A 1 -3.19 5.61 -8.44
N ASP A 2 -3.62 6.63 -9.17
CA ASP A 2 -2.77 7.52 -9.97
C ASP A 2 -2.23 8.72 -9.19
N THR A 3 -2.81 9.02 -8.02
CA THR A 3 -2.37 10.09 -7.12
C THR A 3 -2.29 9.60 -5.67
N VAL A 4 -1.48 10.30 -4.87
CA VAL A 4 -1.38 10.14 -3.42
C VAL A 4 -1.63 11.50 -2.78
N ASP A 5 -2.58 11.53 -1.85
CA ASP A 5 -2.84 12.69 -1.00
C ASP A 5 -1.76 12.76 0.09
N MET A 6 -1.17 13.94 0.27
CA MET A 6 -0.13 14.20 1.25
C MET A 6 -0.56 15.30 2.19
N TYR A 7 -0.24 15.13 3.47
CA TYR A 7 -0.48 16.12 4.49
C TYR A 7 0.84 16.63 5.06
N GLU A 8 1.13 17.91 4.86
CA GLU A 8 2.27 18.57 5.48
C GLU A 8 1.88 19.03 6.89
N THR A 9 2.45 18.37 7.90
CA THR A 9 2.10 18.60 9.31
C THR A 9 2.56 19.95 9.84
N THR A 10 3.61 20.54 9.25
CA THR A 10 4.15 21.84 9.68
C THR A 10 3.28 23.01 9.22
N THR A 11 2.73 22.92 8.01
CA THR A 11 1.88 23.97 7.41
C THR A 11 0.39 23.67 7.56
N GLY A 12 0.03 22.42 7.89
CA GLY A 12 -1.36 21.96 7.99
C GLY A 12 -2.07 21.87 6.64
N THR A 13 -1.33 21.72 5.53
CA THR A 13 -1.89 21.76 4.18
C THR A 13 -1.91 20.38 3.52
N TRP A 14 -2.99 20.10 2.79
CA TRP A 14 -3.09 18.95 1.90
C TRP A 14 -2.57 19.30 0.51
N SER A 15 -1.87 18.34 -0.11
CA SER A 15 -1.46 18.40 -1.51
C SER A 15 -1.64 17.04 -2.17
N LYS A 16 -1.54 17.00 -3.51
CA LYS A 16 -1.60 15.76 -4.29
C LYS A 16 -0.32 15.59 -5.08
N SER A 17 0.22 14.39 -5.05
CA SER A 17 1.35 13.98 -5.89
C SER A 17 0.87 12.94 -6.89
N GLY A 18 1.27 13.10 -8.16
CA GLY A 18 1.10 12.06 -9.16
C GLY A 18 1.99 10.86 -8.85
N THR A 19 1.49 9.67 -9.15
CA THR A 19 2.25 8.42 -9.00
C THR A 19 2.57 7.81 -10.36
N ASN A 20 3.63 7.00 -10.39
CA ASN A 20 4.14 6.37 -11.60
C ASN A 20 4.27 4.86 -11.43
N GLY A 21 4.37 4.14 -12.54
CA GLY A 21 4.53 2.69 -12.56
C GLY A 21 3.21 1.91 -12.45
N PRO A 22 3.27 0.58 -12.28
CA PRO A 22 2.07 -0.24 -12.07
C PRO A 22 1.45 0.13 -10.72
N THR A 23 0.18 0.51 -10.72
CA THR A 23 -0.50 0.96 -9.49
C THR A 23 -1.39 -0.14 -8.92
N PRO A 24 -1.52 -0.23 -7.59
CA PRO A 24 -2.47 -1.16 -6.98
C PRO A 24 -3.90 -0.82 -7.39
N SER A 25 -4.71 -1.86 -7.54
CA SER A 25 -6.17 -1.74 -7.60
C SER A 25 -6.72 -1.07 -6.34
N SER A 26 -7.80 -0.30 -6.51
CA SER A 26 -8.53 0.30 -5.39
C SER A 26 -8.91 -0.76 -4.37
N ARG A 27 -8.55 -0.51 -3.11
CA ARG A 27 -8.70 -1.47 -2.01
C ARG A 27 -9.08 -0.78 -0.70
N CYS A 28 -9.76 -1.49 0.20
CA CYS A 28 -10.05 -1.04 1.56
C CYS A 28 -9.57 -2.06 2.60
N GLY A 29 -9.43 -1.61 3.85
CA GLY A 29 -8.95 -2.45 4.95
C GLY A 29 -7.57 -3.08 4.72
N HIS A 30 -6.72 -2.42 3.95
CA HIS A 30 -5.32 -2.81 3.81
C HIS A 30 -4.50 -2.33 5.03
N THR A 31 -3.31 -2.88 5.20
CA THR A 31 -2.31 -2.33 6.12
C THR A 31 -1.32 -1.48 5.35
N ALA A 32 -0.92 -0.34 5.91
CA ALA A 32 0.15 0.50 5.38
C ALA A 32 1.19 0.76 6.47
N LEU A 33 2.47 0.60 6.16
CA LEU A 33 3.58 0.87 7.08
C LEU A 33 4.79 1.44 6.35
N LEU A 34 5.57 2.28 7.02
CA LEU A 34 6.88 2.70 6.50
C LEU A 34 7.87 1.54 6.68
N SER A 35 8.61 1.22 5.62
CA SER A 35 9.68 0.23 5.67
C SER A 35 10.86 0.73 6.51
N SER A 36 11.73 -0.21 6.90
CA SER A 36 12.92 0.11 7.69
C SER A 36 13.94 1.01 6.98
N ASP A 37 13.86 1.14 5.65
CA ASP A 37 14.70 2.05 4.89
C ASP A 37 14.26 3.52 5.00
N GLY A 38 13.06 3.78 5.55
CA GLY A 38 12.51 5.12 5.75
C GLY A 38 12.05 5.82 4.47
N ILE A 39 12.07 5.14 3.33
CA ILE A 39 11.76 5.67 1.99
C ILE A 39 10.51 5.00 1.42
N ASN A 40 10.30 3.71 1.67
CA ASN A 40 9.20 2.97 1.04
C ASN A 40 8.01 2.78 1.98
N VAL A 41 6.81 3.11 1.52
CA VAL A 41 5.56 2.70 2.20
C VAL A 41 5.14 1.35 1.66
N ILE A 42 5.02 0.36 2.53
CA ILE A 42 4.52 -0.98 2.22
C ILE A 42 3.00 -0.96 2.40
N VAL A 43 2.28 -1.46 1.40
CA VAL A 43 0.83 -1.72 1.44
C VAL A 43 0.60 -3.22 1.28
N PHE A 44 -0.07 -3.84 2.25
CA PHE A 44 -0.32 -5.28 2.26
C PHE A 44 -1.80 -5.61 2.43
N GLY A 45 -2.26 -6.55 1.61
CA GLY A 45 -3.59 -7.16 1.69
C GLY A 45 -4.75 -6.19 1.46
N GLY A 46 -5.82 -6.37 2.24
CA GLY A 46 -7.09 -5.66 2.11
C GLY A 46 -8.10 -6.37 1.19
N THR A 47 -9.17 -5.68 0.85
CA THR A 47 -10.19 -6.16 -0.10
C THR A 47 -10.19 -5.31 -1.35
N ILE A 48 -10.17 -5.97 -2.51
CA ILE A 48 -10.35 -5.35 -3.82
C ILE A 48 -11.78 -5.63 -4.28
N LEU A 49 -12.47 -4.61 -4.80
CA LEU A 49 -13.82 -4.77 -5.35
C LEU A 49 -13.82 -5.84 -6.45
N ASN A 50 -14.75 -6.79 -6.39
CA ASN A 50 -14.90 -7.94 -7.30
C ASN A 50 -13.80 -9.02 -7.25
N ALA A 51 -12.68 -8.80 -6.56
CA ALA A 51 -11.62 -9.82 -6.38
C ALA A 51 -11.57 -10.39 -4.95
N GLY A 52 -12.22 -9.74 -3.98
CA GLY A 52 -12.28 -10.21 -2.60
C GLY A 52 -11.04 -9.84 -1.79
N ILE A 53 -10.79 -10.59 -0.72
CA ILE A 53 -9.65 -10.37 0.18
C ILE A 53 -8.37 -10.83 -0.54
N THR A 54 -7.34 -10.00 -0.50
CA THR A 54 -6.05 -10.24 -1.14
C THR A 54 -4.91 -10.30 -0.11
N ASN A 55 -3.80 -10.93 -0.49
CA ASN A 55 -2.51 -10.89 0.19
C ASN A 55 -1.43 -10.25 -0.69
N GLU A 56 -1.82 -9.45 -1.69
CA GLU A 56 -0.88 -8.69 -2.51
C GLU A 56 -0.02 -7.74 -1.66
N LEU A 57 1.25 -7.63 -2.04
CA LEU A 57 2.23 -6.73 -1.48
C LEU A 57 2.56 -5.64 -2.51
N TRP A 58 2.43 -4.39 -2.10
CA TRP A 58 2.76 -3.22 -2.89
C TRP A 58 3.72 -2.32 -2.10
N THR A 59 4.58 -1.61 -2.81
CA THR A 59 5.48 -0.61 -2.21
C THR A 59 5.39 0.69 -2.98
N LEU A 60 5.35 1.81 -2.27
CA LEU A 60 5.44 3.16 -2.82
C LEU A 60 6.74 3.81 -2.36
N ASN A 61 7.63 4.13 -3.29
CA ASN A 61 8.79 4.95 -2.98
C ASN A 61 8.35 6.41 -2.77
N THR A 62 8.53 6.95 -1.57
CA THR A 62 8.06 8.30 -1.22
C THR A 62 8.89 9.44 -1.81
N SER A 63 10.09 9.15 -2.32
CA SER A 63 10.92 10.15 -3.01
C SER A 63 10.54 10.30 -4.48
N THR A 64 10.14 9.21 -5.15
CA THR A 64 9.83 9.20 -6.59
C THR A 64 8.35 9.01 -6.91
N PHE A 65 7.52 8.71 -5.91
CA PHE A 65 6.13 8.31 -6.06
C PHE A 65 5.91 7.16 -7.05
N GLN A 66 6.87 6.23 -7.10
CA GLN A 66 6.79 5.04 -7.93
C GLN A 66 6.22 3.87 -7.14
N TRP A 67 5.16 3.27 -7.68
CA TRP A 67 4.61 2.01 -7.19
C TRP A 67 5.37 0.82 -7.78
N ALA A 68 5.50 -0.22 -6.97
CA ALA A 68 5.98 -1.53 -7.40
C ALA A 68 5.23 -2.65 -6.68
N SER A 69 5.15 -3.81 -7.34
CA SER A 69 4.72 -5.09 -6.76
C SER A 69 5.94 -6.01 -6.72
N PRO A 70 6.74 -5.96 -5.64
CA PRO A 70 7.98 -6.73 -5.58
C PRO A 70 7.67 -8.23 -5.42
N PRO A 71 8.49 -9.10 -6.03
CA PRO A 71 8.42 -10.52 -5.71
C PRO A 71 8.78 -10.72 -4.24
N PHE A 72 8.06 -11.59 -3.55
CA PHE A 72 8.37 -12.00 -2.18
C PHE A 72 8.74 -13.48 -2.14
N THR A 73 9.56 -13.86 -1.18
CA THR A 73 9.92 -15.25 -0.89
C THR A 73 9.36 -15.66 0.47
N GLY A 74 9.11 -16.96 0.66
CA GLY A 74 8.50 -17.51 1.87
C GLY A 74 6.97 -17.59 1.80
N TYR A 75 6.34 -17.73 2.97
CA TYR A 75 4.89 -17.82 3.09
C TYR A 75 4.35 -16.45 3.49
N PRO A 76 3.77 -15.67 2.56
CA PRO A 76 3.14 -14.41 2.93
C PRO A 76 2.00 -14.71 3.92
N PRO A 77 1.67 -13.75 4.80
CA PRO A 77 0.47 -13.87 5.63
C PRO A 77 -0.75 -14.18 4.78
N SER A 78 -1.72 -14.91 5.35
CA SER A 78 -3.00 -15.16 4.69
C SER A 78 -3.66 -13.85 4.31
N ALA A 79 -4.44 -13.87 3.22
CA ALA A 79 -5.26 -12.74 2.83
C ALA A 79 -6.13 -12.30 4.02
N GLY A 80 -6.07 -11.02 4.37
CA GLY A 80 -6.66 -10.49 5.59
C GLY A 80 -6.98 -9.01 5.51
N LEU A 81 -7.86 -8.57 6.40
CA LEU A 81 -8.21 -7.17 6.59
C LEU A 81 -7.47 -6.61 7.79
N TYR A 82 -7.03 -5.35 7.70
CA TYR A 82 -6.44 -4.57 8.79
C TYR A 82 -5.22 -5.25 9.45
N GLY A 83 -4.52 -6.12 8.72
CA GLY A 83 -3.36 -6.87 9.23
C GLY A 83 -3.76 -8.07 10.10
N ALA A 84 -5.05 -8.37 10.24
CA ALA A 84 -5.53 -9.56 10.90
C ALA A 84 -5.43 -10.76 9.96
N ASN A 85 -4.65 -11.76 10.36
CA ASN A 85 -4.68 -13.08 9.75
C ASN A 85 -5.92 -13.82 10.26
N GLY A 86 -7.03 -13.67 9.56
CA GLY A 86 -8.26 -14.39 9.87
C GLY A 86 -8.08 -15.89 9.60
N LYS A 87 -7.75 -16.66 10.64
CA LYS A 87 -8.31 -18.01 10.74
C LYS A 87 -9.82 -17.81 10.95
N ALA A 88 -10.59 -18.02 9.89
CA ALA A 88 -12.03 -18.28 10.02
C ALA A 88 -12.25 -19.57 10.83
#